data_AF-A0A6A6ND62-F1
#
_entry.id   AF-A0A6A6ND62-F1
#
_cell.length_a   1.000
_cell.length_b   1.000
_cell.length_c   1.000
_cell.angle_alpha   90.00
_cell.angle_beta   90.00
_cell.angle_gamma   90.00
#
_symmetry.space_group_name_H-M   'P 1'
#
loop_
_entity.id
_entity.type
_entity.pdbx_description
1 polymer ?
#
loop_
_entity_poly.entity_id
_entity_poly.type
_entity_poly.pdbx_seq_one_letter_code
_entity_poly.pdbx_strand_id
1 'polypeptide(L)'
;MTMKTSMTATTFTLAFPWFLFATTIFSLGLCHESSSASCIESEREALLQFKFGLKDPSNQLSSWGGDANCCGWSRVICDNLTSHVIELHLRSLSREEYYASNHTGYYDDYWESSTFRGNHIPKFLGSMGSLRYLNLSEQDLED
;
A
#
# COMPACT_ATOMS: atom_id res chain seq x y z
N MET A 1 20.80 -65.81 54.35
CA MET A 1 19.44 -65.57 53.83
C MET A 1 19.58 -64.89 52.48
N THR A 2 19.27 -65.61 51.40
CA THR A 2 19.29 -65.09 50.03
C THR A 2 17.92 -64.47 49.73
N MET A 3 17.89 -63.20 49.34
CA MET A 3 16.68 -62.55 48.85
C MET A 3 16.88 -62.22 47.37
N LYS A 4 16.08 -62.87 46.52
CA LYS A 4 15.94 -62.59 45.09
C LYS A 4 15.07 -61.34 44.93
N THR A 5 15.49 -60.41 44.08
CA THR A 5 14.58 -59.42 43.50
C THR A 5 14.69 -59.46 41.97
N SER A 6 13.58 -59.84 41.35
CA SER A 6 13.35 -59.86 39.92
C SER A 6 13.07 -58.42 39.45
N MET A 7 13.79 -57.95 38.43
CA MET A 7 13.49 -56.67 37.77
C MET A 7 12.54 -56.95 36.60
N THR A 8 11.29 -56.49 36.70
CA THR A 8 10.31 -56.59 35.63
C THR A 8 10.59 -55.56 34.53
N ALA A 9 10.42 -56.00 33.28
CA ALA A 9 10.71 -55.25 32.06
C ALA A 9 9.90 -53.95 31.95
N THR A 10 10.58 -52.89 31.55
CA THR A 10 10.03 -51.57 31.25
C THR A 10 9.15 -51.65 30.01
N THR A 11 7.83 -51.53 30.16
CA THR A 11 6.92 -51.34 29.02
C THR A 11 6.93 -49.86 28.63
N PHE A 12 7.67 -49.52 27.58
CA PHE A 12 7.53 -48.23 26.90
C PHE A 12 6.16 -48.17 26.23
N THR A 13 5.20 -47.50 26.87
CA THR A 13 3.93 -47.15 26.23
C THR A 13 4.20 -46.16 25.11
N LEU A 14 3.89 -46.56 23.87
CA LEU A 14 4.11 -45.76 22.66
C LEU A 14 3.20 -44.53 22.65
N ALA A 15 3.66 -43.45 23.27
CA ALA A 15 3.03 -42.15 23.26
C ALA A 15 3.31 -41.38 21.96
N PHE A 16 3.18 -41.97 20.76
CA PHE A 16 3.58 -41.27 19.52
C PHE A 16 2.82 -41.75 18.27
N PRO A 17 1.51 -41.44 18.15
CA PRO A 17 1.09 -40.88 16.86
C PRO A 17 0.10 -39.72 16.97
N TRP A 18 -0.18 -39.20 18.17
CA TRP A 18 -1.11 -38.06 18.31
C TRP A 18 -0.44 -36.70 18.07
N PHE A 19 0.88 -36.60 18.25
CA PHE A 19 1.59 -35.33 18.08
C PHE A 19 1.89 -34.94 16.62
N LEU A 20 1.66 -35.84 15.65
CA LEU A 20 1.84 -35.52 14.22
C LEU A 20 0.56 -35.01 13.54
N PHE A 21 -0.59 -35.06 14.22
CA PHE A 21 -1.85 -34.55 13.66
C PHE A 21 -2.12 -33.07 13.97
N ALA A 22 -1.37 -32.45 14.89
CA ALA A 22 -1.56 -31.04 15.25
C ALA A 22 -0.80 -30.07 14.33
N THR A 23 0.23 -30.51 13.62
CA THR A 23 1.08 -29.63 12.80
C THR A 23 0.54 -29.41 11.39
N THR A 24 -0.33 -30.29 10.89
CA THR A 24 -0.89 -30.18 9.53
C THR A 24 -2.04 -29.18 9.42
N ILE A 25 -2.68 -28.80 10.54
CA ILE A 25 -3.80 -27.83 10.53
C ILE A 25 -3.30 -26.38 10.51
N PHE A 26 -2.07 -26.10 10.96
CA PHE A 26 -1.53 -24.73 10.95
C PHE A 26 -1.10 -24.25 9.55
N SER A 27 -1.15 -25.11 8.53
CA SER A 27 -0.75 -24.76 7.16
C SER A 27 -1.92 -24.39 6.24
N LEU A 28 -3.16 -24.38 6.73
CA LEU A 28 -4.35 -23.92 5.98
C LEU A 28 -4.73 -22.46 6.28
N GLY A 29 -3.77 -21.66 6.76
CA GLY A 29 -3.94 -20.26 7.15
C GLY A 29 -3.44 -19.24 6.14
N LEU A 30 -3.18 -19.61 4.88
CA LEU A 30 -2.94 -18.65 3.82
C LEU A 30 -4.12 -18.71 2.86
N CYS A 31 -5.09 -17.83 3.08
CA CYS A 31 -5.93 -17.39 1.97
C CYS A 31 -4.97 -16.96 0.86
N HIS A 32 -4.94 -17.73 -0.23
CA HIS A 32 -4.28 -17.33 -1.46
C HIS A 32 -5.10 -16.15 -1.98
N GLU A 33 -4.71 -14.94 -1.57
CA GLU A 33 -5.22 -13.73 -2.15
C GLU A 33 -4.87 -13.78 -3.63
N SER A 34 -5.89 -13.79 -4.48
CA SER A 34 -5.74 -13.74 -5.92
C SER A 34 -4.74 -12.65 -6.27
N SER A 35 -3.72 -12.98 -7.04
CA SER A 35 -2.67 -12.07 -7.52
C SER A 35 -3.25 -11.00 -8.45
N SER A 36 -4.10 -10.11 -7.92
CA SER A 36 -4.15 -8.75 -8.43
C SER A 36 -2.75 -8.19 -8.14
N ALA A 37 -2.11 -7.60 -9.15
CA ALA A 37 -0.74 -7.10 -9.08
C ALA A 37 -0.59 -6.14 -7.89
N SER A 38 -0.24 -6.67 -6.72
CA SER A 38 -0.23 -5.93 -5.46
C SER A 38 0.90 -4.93 -5.51
N CYS A 39 0.57 -3.66 -5.28
CA CYS A 39 1.53 -2.60 -5.08
C CYS A 39 2.57 -3.02 -4.03
N ILE A 40 3.82 -2.63 -4.27
CA ILE A 40 4.91 -2.89 -3.33
C ILE A 40 4.67 -2.10 -2.04
N GLU A 41 4.69 -2.78 -0.89
CA GLU A 41 4.29 -2.17 0.38
C GLU A 41 5.14 -0.93 0.73
N SER A 42 6.44 -0.94 0.46
CA SER A 42 7.29 0.24 0.72
C SER A 42 6.93 1.44 -0.16
N GLU A 43 6.44 1.21 -1.39
CA GLU A 43 5.96 2.27 -2.27
C GLU A 43 4.59 2.77 -1.78
N ARG A 44 3.70 1.86 -1.36
CA ARG A 44 2.41 2.19 -0.74
C ARG A 44 2.61 3.10 0.48
N GLU A 45 3.49 2.72 1.40
CA GLU A 45 3.80 3.50 2.60
C GLU A 45 4.38 4.88 2.23
N ALA A 46 5.29 4.95 1.26
CA ALA A 46 5.86 6.22 0.80
C ALA A 46 4.78 7.14 0.22
N LEU A 47 3.84 6.62 -0.55
CA LEU A 47 2.71 7.38 -1.10
C LEU A 47 1.73 7.85 0.00
N LEU A 48 1.49 7.06 1.03
CA LEU A 48 0.64 7.48 2.16
C LEU A 48 1.32 8.57 3.01
N GLN A 49 2.63 8.45 3.23
CA GLN A 49 3.42 9.51 3.86
C GLN A 49 3.40 10.77 3.01
N PHE A 50 3.43 10.64 1.68
CA PHE A 50 3.26 11.76 0.75
C PHE A 50 1.92 12.45 0.95
N LYS A 51 0.83 11.70 0.91
CA LYS A 51 -0.53 12.23 1.10
C LYS A 51 -0.68 13.01 2.40
N PHE A 52 -0.08 12.54 3.50
CA PHE A 52 -0.16 13.23 4.79
C PHE A 52 0.47 14.64 4.76
N GLY A 53 1.47 14.85 3.91
CA GLY A 53 2.11 16.15 3.72
C GLY A 53 1.36 17.13 2.81
N LEU A 54 0.22 16.72 2.23
CA LEU A 54 -0.50 17.50 1.22
C LEU A 54 -1.86 17.99 1.73
N LYS A 55 -2.21 19.21 1.36
CA LYS A 55 -3.58 19.68 1.29
C LYS A 55 -4.17 19.31 -0.07
N ASP A 56 -5.22 18.50 -0.02
CA ASP A 56 -6.00 18.08 -1.18
C ASP A 56 -7.46 18.58 -1.05
N PRO A 57 -7.69 19.90 -1.23
CA PRO A 57 -9.03 20.50 -1.06
C PRO A 57 -10.07 19.95 -2.04
N SER A 58 -9.64 19.39 -3.16
CA SER A 58 -10.49 18.79 -4.20
C SER A 58 -10.68 17.27 -4.06
N ASN A 59 -10.14 16.65 -3.00
CA ASN A 59 -10.24 15.21 -2.75
C ASN A 59 -9.75 14.32 -3.92
N GLN A 60 -8.75 14.77 -4.67
CA GLN A 60 -8.19 14.03 -5.81
C GLN A 60 -7.45 12.75 -5.39
N LEU A 61 -6.97 12.70 -4.15
CA LEU A 61 -6.28 11.57 -3.54
C LEU A 61 -7.20 10.79 -2.59
N SER A 62 -8.52 10.98 -2.70
CA SER A 62 -9.50 10.29 -1.85
C SER A 62 -9.40 8.75 -1.91
N SER A 63 -9.00 8.21 -3.06
CA SER A 63 -8.79 6.77 -3.25
C SER A 63 -7.56 6.21 -2.53
N TRP A 64 -6.62 7.07 -2.09
CA TRP A 64 -5.37 6.64 -1.49
C TRP A 64 -5.58 6.21 -0.03
N GLY A 65 -5.32 4.94 0.29
CA GLY A 65 -5.39 4.40 1.65
C GLY A 65 -6.28 3.16 1.75
N GLY A 66 -6.60 2.79 2.99
CA GLY A 66 -7.33 1.57 3.32
C GLY A 66 -6.56 0.30 2.92
N ASP A 67 -7.30 -0.79 2.76
CA ASP A 67 -6.78 -2.10 2.33
C ASP A 67 -6.65 -2.19 0.79
N ALA A 68 -6.88 -1.08 0.09
CA ALA A 68 -6.83 -1.04 -1.37
C ALA A 68 -5.37 -1.06 -1.87
N ASN A 69 -5.17 -1.79 -2.97
CA ASN A 69 -3.92 -1.81 -3.72
C ASN A 69 -3.61 -0.43 -4.31
N CYS A 70 -2.37 0.07 -4.11
CA CYS A 70 -2.00 1.41 -4.56
C CYS A 70 -2.01 1.58 -6.09
N CYS A 71 -1.87 0.50 -6.86
CA CYS A 71 -2.01 0.53 -8.32
C CYS A 71 -3.46 0.76 -8.79
N GLY A 72 -4.43 0.64 -7.88
CA GLY A 72 -5.82 1.03 -8.10
C GLY A 72 -6.15 2.44 -7.62
N TRP A 73 -5.18 3.17 -7.04
CA TRP A 73 -5.41 4.54 -6.62
C TRP A 73 -5.45 5.49 -7.82
N SER A 74 -6.33 6.48 -7.73
CA SER A 74 -6.38 7.59 -8.69
C SER A 74 -5.00 8.22 -8.80
N ARG A 75 -4.57 8.49 -10.04
CA ARG A 75 -3.31 9.18 -10.36
C ARG A 75 -2.03 8.40 -10.05
N VAL A 76 -2.14 7.10 -9.77
CA VAL A 76 -1.01 6.17 -9.65
C VAL A 76 -1.04 5.21 -10.85
N ILE A 77 0.08 5.09 -11.56
CA ILE A 77 0.25 4.11 -12.63
C ILE A 77 1.38 3.17 -12.25
N CYS A 78 1.11 1.87 -12.31
CA CYS A 78 2.08 0.82 -12.03
C CYS A 78 2.51 0.09 -13.30
N ASP A 79 3.70 -0.48 -13.27
CA ASP A 79 4.17 -1.43 -14.26
C ASP A 79 3.43 -2.77 -14.08
N ASN A 80 2.79 -3.26 -15.14
CA ASN A 80 1.94 -4.44 -15.08
C ASN A 80 2.71 -5.76 -14.79
N LEU A 81 4.03 -5.78 -14.97
CA LEU A 81 4.85 -6.98 -14.77
C LEU A 81 5.50 -7.01 -13.39
N THR A 82 5.94 -5.85 -12.92
CA THR A 82 6.73 -5.71 -11.69
C THR A 82 5.96 -5.09 -10.53
N SER A 83 4.74 -4.61 -10.77
CA SER A 83 3.86 -3.92 -9.81
C SER A 83 4.46 -2.65 -9.19
N HIS A 84 5.60 -2.19 -9.68
CA HIS A 84 6.20 -0.94 -9.24
C HIS A 84 5.40 0.26 -9.73
N VAL A 85 5.28 1.29 -8.90
CA VAL A 85 4.76 2.59 -9.31
C VAL A 85 5.76 3.24 -10.27
N ILE A 86 5.31 3.51 -11.50
CA ILE A 86 6.10 4.11 -12.57
C ILE A 86 5.68 5.54 -12.90
N GLU A 87 4.42 5.92 -12.62
CA GLU A 87 3.96 7.30 -12.82
C GLU A 87 3.08 7.80 -11.67
N LEU A 88 3.25 9.08 -11.34
CA LEU A 88 2.42 9.81 -10.39
C LEU A 88 1.91 11.12 -11.00
N HIS A 89 0.59 11.31 -11.01
CA HIS A 89 -0.08 12.46 -11.64
C HIS A 89 -0.68 13.41 -10.62
N LEU A 90 0.13 14.31 -10.07
CA LEU A 90 -0.19 15.11 -8.89
C LEU A 90 -0.44 16.59 -9.20
N ARG A 91 -0.73 16.94 -10.46
CA ARG A 91 -1.13 18.31 -10.81
C ARG A 91 -2.47 18.69 -10.19
N SER A 92 -2.60 19.97 -9.84
CA SER A 92 -3.88 20.59 -9.51
C SER A 92 -4.87 20.58 -10.69
N LEU A 93 -6.16 20.79 -10.40
CA LEU A 93 -7.18 20.99 -11.43
C LEU A 93 -6.97 22.35 -12.11
N SER A 94 -7.23 22.40 -13.42
CA SER A 94 -7.46 23.68 -14.10
C SER A 94 -8.76 24.32 -13.58
N ARG A 95 -8.96 25.60 -13.89
CA ARG A 95 -10.19 26.32 -13.52
C ARG A 95 -11.43 25.63 -14.09
N GLU A 96 -11.36 25.19 -15.34
CA GLU A 96 -12.44 24.48 -16.04
C GLU A 96 -12.70 23.12 -15.38
N GLU A 97 -11.66 22.34 -15.08
CA GLU A 97 -11.79 21.04 -14.43
C GLU A 97 -12.37 21.16 -13.02
N TYR A 98 -11.98 22.19 -12.28
CA TYR A 98 -12.48 22.46 -10.92
C TYR A 98 -13.99 22.67 -10.92
N TYR A 99 -14.48 23.56 -11.79
CA TYR A 99 -15.91 23.84 -11.92
C TYR A 99 -16.68 22.69 -12.58
N ALA A 100 -16.08 21.97 -13.54
CA ALA A 100 -16.67 20.77 -14.14
C ALA A 100 -16.85 19.62 -13.13
N SER A 101 -16.04 19.62 -12.06
CA SER A 101 -16.15 18.66 -10.95
C SER A 101 -17.19 19.04 -9.90
N ASN A 102 -18.07 20.01 -10.18
CA ASN A 102 -19.14 20.50 -9.30
C ASN A 102 -18.65 21.09 -7.97
N HIS A 103 -17.45 21.66 -7.92
CA HIS A 103 -17.03 22.44 -6.75
C HIS A 103 -17.78 23.77 -6.70
N THR A 104 -18.20 24.16 -5.50
CA THR A 104 -19.00 25.38 -5.25
C THR A 104 -18.18 26.57 -4.74
N GLY A 105 -16.89 26.36 -4.48
CA GLY A 105 -15.97 27.39 -4.01
C GLY A 105 -15.40 28.26 -5.14
N TYR A 106 -14.66 29.31 -4.76
CA TYR A 106 -13.86 30.07 -5.71
C TYR A 106 -12.60 29.29 -6.08
N TYR A 107 -12.27 29.26 -7.37
CA TYR A 107 -11.07 28.58 -7.85
C TYR A 107 -9.80 29.14 -7.21
N ASP A 108 -9.73 30.47 -7.01
CA ASP A 108 -8.54 31.11 -6.47
C ASP A 108 -8.27 30.67 -5.02
N ASP A 109 -9.31 30.46 -4.19
CA ASP A 109 -9.18 29.90 -2.84
C ASP A 109 -8.68 28.43 -2.87
N TYR A 110 -9.22 27.63 -3.81
CA TYR A 110 -8.73 26.27 -4.07
C TYR A 110 -7.26 26.28 -4.49
N TRP A 111 -6.90 27.21 -5.37
CA TRP A 111 -5.57 27.34 -5.93
C TRP A 111 -4.54 27.69 -4.87
N GLU A 112 -4.82 28.69 -4.04
CA GLU A 112 -3.94 29.10 -2.94
C GLU A 112 -3.81 28.04 -1.84
N SER A 113 -4.84 27.23 -1.63
CA SER A 113 -4.85 26.19 -0.60
C SER A 113 -4.25 24.84 -1.05
N SER A 114 -4.08 24.62 -2.35
CA SER A 114 -3.57 23.37 -2.91
C SER A 114 -2.05 23.26 -2.79
N THR A 115 -1.56 22.25 -2.07
CA THR A 115 -0.10 22.02 -1.88
C THR A 115 0.59 21.37 -3.07
N PHE A 116 -0.11 21.08 -4.15
CA PHE A 116 0.53 20.57 -5.37
C PHE A 116 1.38 21.65 -6.07
N ARG A 117 1.28 22.91 -5.62
CA ARG A 117 2.10 24.03 -6.09
C ARG A 117 3.51 23.98 -5.50
N GLY A 118 4.47 23.55 -6.30
CA GLY A 118 5.90 23.82 -6.09
C GLY A 118 6.52 23.33 -4.77
N ASN A 119 5.88 22.41 -4.06
CA ASN A 119 6.43 21.90 -2.81
C ASN A 119 7.71 21.08 -3.04
N HIS A 120 8.57 21.08 -2.03
CA HIS A 120 9.75 20.21 -1.97
C HIS A 120 9.30 18.77 -2.19
N ILE A 121 9.68 18.17 -3.32
CA ILE A 121 9.53 16.74 -3.57
C ILE A 121 10.20 16.03 -2.40
N PRO A 122 9.44 15.37 -1.52
CA PRO A 122 10.02 14.79 -0.33
C PRO A 122 10.97 13.66 -0.71
N LYS A 123 12.07 13.57 0.03
CA LYS A 123 13.19 12.66 -0.30
C LYS A 123 12.76 11.19 -0.43
N PHE A 124 11.67 10.79 0.22
CA PHE A 124 11.15 9.42 0.13
C PHE A 124 10.53 9.11 -1.25
N LEU A 125 10.11 10.09 -2.07
CA LEU A 125 9.79 9.80 -3.47
C LEU A 125 11.05 9.37 -4.24
N GLY A 126 12.23 9.81 -3.80
CA GLY A 126 13.52 9.34 -4.31
C GLY A 126 13.85 7.89 -3.96
N SER A 127 13.16 7.26 -2.99
CA SER A 127 13.28 5.82 -2.73
C SER A 127 12.41 4.94 -3.63
N MET A 128 11.50 5.54 -4.41
CA MET A 128 10.70 4.83 -5.42
C MET A 128 11.53 4.69 -6.71
N GLY A 129 12.51 3.80 -6.70
CA GLY A 129 13.52 3.69 -7.77
C GLY A 129 12.98 3.36 -9.16
N SER A 130 11.73 2.87 -9.24
CA SER A 130 11.04 2.56 -10.50
C SER A 130 10.20 3.72 -11.03
N LEU A 131 10.04 4.80 -10.27
CA LEU A 131 9.27 5.98 -10.68
C LEU A 131 9.97 6.68 -11.85
N ARG A 132 9.27 6.83 -12.98
CA ARG A 132 9.80 7.41 -14.23
C ARG A 132 9.17 8.75 -14.55
N TYR A 133 7.93 8.96 -14.13
CA TYR A 133 7.18 10.16 -14.43
C TYR A 133 6.51 10.72 -13.17
N LEU A 134 6.74 12.00 -12.92
CA LEU A 134 6.14 12.73 -11.81
C LEU A 134 5.59 14.05 -12.34
N ASN A 135 4.27 14.14 -12.44
CA ASN A 135 3.59 15.35 -12.88
C ASN A 135 3.22 16.22 -11.69
N LEU A 136 3.87 17.37 -11.58
CA LEU A 136 3.59 18.44 -10.62
C LEU A 136 3.28 19.76 -11.32
N SER A 137 2.97 19.73 -12.63
CA SER A 137 2.87 20.94 -13.44
C SER A 137 1.70 21.82 -13.00
N GLU A 138 1.95 23.12 -12.94
CA GLU A 138 0.95 24.17 -12.91
C GLU A 138 0.33 24.27 -14.31
N GLN A 139 -1.00 24.21 -14.39
CA GLN A 139 -1.73 24.47 -15.63
C GLN A 139 -2.07 25.96 -15.61
N ASP A 140 -1.11 26.81 -15.94
CA ASP A 140 -1.40 28.22 -16.21
C ASP A 140 -2.14 28.30 -17.54
N LEU A 141 -3.42 28.66 -17.49
CA LEU A 141 -4.13 29.13 -18.68
C LEU A 141 -3.83 30.62 -18.80
N GLU A 142 -2.80 30.93 -19.59
CA GLU A 142 -2.59 32.26 -20.15
C GLU A 142 -3.73 32.53 -21.14
N ASP A 143 -4.61 33.47 -20.80
CA ASP A 143 -5.39 34.28 -21.74
C ASP A 143 -4.75 35.66 -21.90
#